data_AF-A0A1Q7AID3-F1
#
_entry.id   AF-A0A1Q7AID3-F1
#
_cell.length_a   1.000
_cell.length_b   1.000
_cell.length_c   1.000
_cell.angle_alpha   90.00
_cell.angle_beta   90.00
_cell.angle_gamma   90.00
#
_symmetry.space_group_name_H-M   'P 1'
#
loop_
_entity.id
_entity.type
_entity.pdbx_description
1 polymer ?
#
loop_
_entity_poly.entity_id
_entity_poly.type
_entity_poly.pdbx_seq_one_letter_code
_entity_poly.pdbx_strand_id
1 'polypeptide(L)'
;MSDKRDLLRHTVATVAYRGAKAVRGAPASFATYATPGASSTTGRTPAKIVAHIGDLFDWGLSIAKGAQAWHDSTPLPWDKEVARFFTALERFDEYLASEAPLACEPEQLFQGPIADALTHIGQLAMLRRLSGAPIRGENYYKAEIVSGRVGAEQTPPRREFE
;
A
#
# COMPACT_ATOMS: atom_id res chain seq x y z
N MET A 1 1.34 -4.80 -23.94
CA MET A 1 0.44 -4.67 -22.77
C MET A 1 -1.04 -4.60 -23.16
N SER A 2 -1.94 -5.19 -22.35
CA SER A 2 -3.40 -5.17 -22.56
C SER A 2 -4.09 -4.14 -21.68
N ASP A 3 -5.27 -3.64 -22.09
CA ASP A 3 -6.07 -2.67 -21.33
C ASP A 3 -6.30 -3.07 -19.86
N LYS A 4 -6.46 -4.37 -19.59
CA LYS A 4 -6.59 -4.90 -18.23
C LYS A 4 -5.32 -4.74 -17.40
N ARG A 5 -4.13 -4.95 -17.98
CA ARG A 5 -2.85 -4.71 -17.28
C ARG A 5 -2.65 -3.24 -17.01
N ASP A 6 -2.96 -2.37 -17.98
CA ASP A 6 -2.80 -0.93 -17.80
C ASP A 6 -3.72 -0.40 -16.69
N LEU A 7 -4.96 -0.88 -16.64
CA LEU A 7 -5.87 -0.59 -15.53
C LEU A 7 -5.33 -1.14 -14.20
N LEU A 8 -4.83 -2.37 -14.17
CA LEU A 8 -4.26 -2.97 -12.97
C LEU A 8 -3.05 -2.15 -12.46
N ARG A 9 -2.14 -1.73 -13.33
CA ARG A 9 -1.02 -0.84 -12.99
C ARG A 9 -1.50 0.51 -12.43
N HIS A 10 -2.59 1.05 -12.97
CA HIS A 10 -3.20 2.26 -12.41
C HIS A 10 -3.73 2.05 -10.98
N THR A 11 -4.28 0.86 -10.68
CA THR A 11 -4.69 0.53 -9.31
C THR A 11 -3.49 0.39 -8.35
N VAL A 12 -2.34 -0.12 -8.81
CA VAL A 12 -1.09 -0.15 -8.02
C VAL A 12 -0.58 1.27 -7.75
N ALA A 13 -0.57 2.14 -8.76
CA ALA A 13 -0.27 3.57 -8.57
C ALA A 13 -1.25 4.25 -7.59
N THR A 14 -2.52 3.82 -7.58
CA THR A 14 -3.51 4.32 -6.61
C THR A 14 -3.18 3.89 -5.18
N VAL A 15 -2.74 2.63 -4.99
CA VAL A 15 -2.23 2.16 -3.69
C VAL A 15 -1.01 2.98 -3.26
N ALA A 16 -0.05 3.20 -4.16
CA ALA A 16 1.13 4.00 -3.88
C ALA A 16 0.78 5.43 -3.45
N TYR A 17 -0.12 6.10 -4.19
CA TYR A 17 -0.57 7.45 -3.90
C TYR A 17 -1.21 7.57 -2.50
N ARG A 18 -2.19 6.70 -2.22
CA ARG A 18 -2.93 6.75 -0.95
C ARG A 18 -2.08 6.25 0.22
N GLY A 19 -1.22 5.27 -0.02
CA GLY A 19 -0.27 4.74 0.95
C GLY A 19 0.77 5.79 1.34
N ALA A 20 1.39 6.45 0.35
CA ALA A 20 2.31 7.56 0.57
C ALA A 20 1.68 8.66 1.41
N LYS A 21 0.43 9.03 1.11
CA LYS A 21 -0.29 9.99 1.93
C LYS A 21 -0.49 9.53 3.38
N ALA A 22 -0.82 8.25 3.59
CA ALA A 22 -1.07 7.71 4.93
C ALA A 22 0.18 7.67 5.82
N VAL A 23 1.36 7.44 5.22
CA VAL A 23 2.64 7.33 5.96
C VAL A 23 3.43 8.64 6.05
N ARG A 24 3.15 9.61 5.18
CA ARG A 24 3.89 10.89 5.11
C ARG A 24 3.76 11.69 6.40
N GLY A 25 4.91 12.17 6.88
CA GLY A 25 4.98 12.99 8.09
C GLY A 25 4.45 12.27 9.33
N ALA A 26 4.52 10.93 9.37
CA ALA A 26 4.18 10.19 10.56
C ALA A 26 5.24 10.41 11.66
N PRO A 27 4.85 10.77 12.90
CA PRO A 27 5.81 10.89 13.99
C PRO A 27 6.37 9.52 14.34
N ALA A 28 7.57 9.47 14.92
CA ALA A 28 8.23 8.21 15.28
C ALA A 28 7.38 7.31 16.21
N SER A 29 6.55 7.91 17.07
CA SER A 29 5.63 7.19 17.95
C SER A 29 4.47 6.50 17.23
N PHE A 30 4.18 6.85 15.97
CA PHE A 30 3.07 6.27 15.22
C PHE A 30 3.26 4.78 14.97
N ALA A 31 4.48 4.35 14.67
CA ALA A 31 4.77 2.97 14.30
C ALA A 31 4.30 1.93 15.34
N THR A 32 4.38 2.30 16.62
CA THR A 32 4.02 1.45 17.76
C THR A 32 2.70 1.82 18.40
N TYR A 33 1.96 2.79 17.83
CA TYR A 33 0.66 3.18 18.36
C TYR A 33 -0.28 1.98 18.45
N ALA A 34 -0.86 1.79 19.62
CA ALA A 34 -1.91 0.83 19.91
C ALA A 34 -3.14 1.59 20.39
N THR A 35 -4.31 1.26 19.85
CA THR A 35 -5.57 1.81 20.32
C THR A 35 -5.78 1.44 21.80
N PRO A 36 -6.30 2.34 22.65
CA PRO A 36 -6.60 2.01 24.04
C PRO A 36 -7.45 0.74 24.17
N GLY A 37 -7.06 -0.17 25.06
CA GLY A 37 -7.75 -1.45 25.27
C GLY A 37 -7.40 -2.56 24.27
N ALA A 38 -6.64 -2.27 23.20
CA ALA A 38 -6.03 -3.30 22.38
C ALA A 38 -4.70 -3.75 23.00
N SER A 39 -4.49 -5.07 23.10
CA SER A 39 -3.17 -5.59 23.45
C SER A 39 -2.19 -5.33 22.30
N SER A 40 -0.94 -5.02 22.59
CA SER A 40 0.13 -4.96 21.57
C SER A 40 0.36 -6.32 20.88
N THR A 41 -0.11 -7.42 21.49
CA THR A 41 -0.09 -8.77 20.91
C THR A 41 -1.25 -9.03 19.93
N THR A 42 -2.41 -8.41 20.11
CA THR A 42 -3.62 -8.64 19.28
C THR A 42 -3.99 -7.47 18.38
N GLY A 43 -3.57 -6.24 18.71
CA GLY A 43 -3.74 -5.05 17.91
C GLY A 43 -2.73 -4.98 16.77
N ARG A 44 -3.22 -4.71 15.55
CA ARG A 44 -2.37 -4.36 14.40
C ARG A 44 -1.86 -2.93 14.57
N THR A 45 -0.63 -2.79 15.09
CA THR A 45 0.07 -1.50 15.10
C THR A 45 0.32 -1.01 13.67
N PRO A 46 0.53 0.30 13.44
CA PRO A 46 0.83 0.81 12.10
C PRO A 46 2.01 0.10 11.44
N ALA A 47 3.10 -0.21 12.17
CA ALA A 47 4.22 -0.96 11.60
C ALA A 47 3.80 -2.36 11.12
N LYS A 48 2.96 -3.10 11.87
CA LYS A 48 2.42 -4.39 11.44
C LYS A 48 1.53 -4.26 10.20
N ILE A 49 0.78 -3.17 10.08
CA ILE A 49 -0.07 -2.92 8.90
C ILE A 49 0.80 -2.66 7.66
N VAL A 50 1.82 -1.81 7.75
CA VAL A 50 2.71 -1.54 6.61
C VAL A 50 3.48 -2.81 6.21
N ALA A 51 3.97 -3.59 7.18
CA ALA A 51 4.63 -4.87 6.91
C ALA A 51 3.72 -5.84 6.16
N HIS A 52 2.48 -5.96 6.60
CA HIS A 52 1.47 -6.79 5.94
C HIS A 52 1.16 -6.31 4.52
N ILE A 53 1.06 -4.99 4.28
CA ILE A 53 0.89 -4.46 2.93
C ILE A 53 2.10 -4.84 2.05
N GLY A 54 3.32 -4.80 2.58
CA GLY A 54 4.50 -5.30 1.88
C GLY A 54 4.36 -6.78 1.50
N ASP A 55 3.92 -7.62 2.44
CA ASP A 55 3.66 -9.05 2.22
C ASP A 55 2.61 -9.28 1.13
N LEU A 56 1.54 -8.46 1.07
CA LEU A 56 0.53 -8.53 0.01
C LEU A 56 1.12 -8.34 -1.39
N PHE A 57 2.09 -7.44 -1.58
CA PHE A 57 2.70 -7.19 -2.89
C PHE A 57 3.76 -8.22 -3.26
N ASP A 58 4.53 -8.72 -2.30
CA ASP A 58 5.41 -9.88 -2.52
C ASP A 58 4.57 -11.13 -2.91
N TRP A 59 3.43 -11.33 -2.22
CA TRP A 59 2.46 -12.39 -2.53
C TRP A 59 1.80 -12.20 -3.89
N GLY A 60 1.33 -10.98 -4.21
CA GLY A 60 0.73 -10.65 -5.51
C GLY A 60 1.68 -10.91 -6.68
N LEU A 61 2.97 -10.59 -6.51
CA LEU A 61 4.01 -10.92 -7.48
C LEU A 61 4.20 -12.45 -7.63
N SER A 62 4.15 -13.19 -6.53
CA SER A 62 4.24 -14.67 -6.55
C SER A 62 3.05 -15.31 -7.29
N ILE A 63 1.84 -14.78 -7.11
CA ILE A 63 0.62 -15.21 -7.81
C ILE A 63 0.74 -14.91 -9.31
N ALA A 64 1.15 -13.69 -9.66
CA ALA A 64 1.32 -13.27 -11.04
C ALA A 64 2.30 -14.18 -11.81
N LYS A 65 3.31 -14.72 -11.11
CA LYS A 65 4.30 -15.68 -11.62
C LYS A 65 3.87 -17.15 -11.56
N GLY A 66 2.73 -17.48 -10.95
CA GLY A 66 2.24 -18.85 -10.80
C GLY A 66 2.97 -19.67 -9.72
N ALA A 67 3.71 -19.00 -8.84
CA ALA A 67 4.50 -19.60 -7.77
C ALA A 67 4.03 -19.08 -6.40
N GLN A 68 2.71 -19.12 -6.18
CA GLN A 68 2.05 -18.52 -5.03
C GLN A 68 2.73 -18.91 -3.71
N ALA A 69 3.24 -17.93 -2.97
CA ALA A 69 3.89 -18.11 -1.68
C ALA A 69 3.54 -16.96 -0.74
N TRP A 70 3.02 -17.29 0.45
CA TRP A 70 2.75 -16.31 1.52
C TRP A 70 3.90 -16.30 2.52
N HIS A 71 4.24 -15.12 3.05
CA HIS A 71 5.21 -14.95 4.12
C HIS A 71 4.73 -13.84 5.06
N ASP A 72 4.67 -14.14 6.36
CA ASP A 72 4.37 -13.14 7.39
C ASP A 72 5.68 -12.48 7.86
N SER A 73 5.92 -11.23 7.41
CA SER A 73 7.14 -10.52 7.77
C SER A 73 7.09 -9.99 9.20
N THR A 74 8.23 -10.09 9.89
CA THR A 74 8.43 -9.32 11.14
C THR A 74 8.62 -7.85 10.78
N PRO A 75 7.85 -6.91 11.36
CA PRO A 75 7.98 -5.50 11.02
C PRO A 75 9.38 -4.94 11.31
N LEU A 76 9.89 -4.18 10.36
CA LEU A 76 11.13 -3.43 10.44
C LEU A 76 10.91 -2.09 11.18
N PRO A 77 11.99 -1.37 11.52
CA PRO A 77 11.89 0.03 11.91
C PRO A 77 11.10 0.85 10.88
N TRP A 78 10.28 1.78 11.34
CA TRP A 78 9.25 2.47 10.54
C TRP A 78 9.70 2.90 9.13
N ASP A 79 10.78 3.68 9.03
CA ASP A 79 11.24 4.19 7.73
C ASP A 79 11.69 3.07 6.79
N LYS A 80 12.27 1.99 7.33
CA LYS A 80 12.65 0.81 6.56
C LYS A 80 11.43 0.01 6.12
N GLU A 81 10.40 -0.06 6.95
CA GLU A 81 9.15 -0.75 6.58
C GLU A 81 8.39 0.03 5.49
N VAL A 82 8.35 1.36 5.59
CA VAL A 82 7.79 2.22 4.54
C VAL A 82 8.58 2.06 3.23
N ALA A 83 9.92 2.06 3.29
CA ALA A 83 10.75 1.82 2.11
C ALA A 83 10.48 0.43 1.50
N ARG A 84 10.41 -0.63 2.32
CA ARG A 84 10.10 -1.99 1.89
C ARG A 84 8.75 -2.07 1.17
N PHE A 85 7.73 -1.42 1.70
CA PHE A 85 6.41 -1.33 1.06
C PHE A 85 6.50 -0.77 -0.37
N PHE A 86 7.19 0.37 -0.56
CA PHE A 86 7.33 0.96 -1.90
C PHE A 86 8.21 0.11 -2.83
N THR A 87 9.27 -0.53 -2.32
CA THR A 87 10.06 -1.48 -3.11
C THR A 87 9.25 -2.71 -3.53
N ALA A 88 8.28 -3.17 -2.72
CA ALA A 88 7.37 -4.25 -3.12
C ALA A 88 6.40 -3.81 -4.23
N LEU A 89 5.85 -2.59 -4.14
CA LEU A 89 5.02 -2.01 -5.19
C LEU A 89 5.79 -1.87 -6.52
N GLU A 90 7.03 -1.40 -6.47
CA GLU A 90 7.91 -1.24 -7.65
C GLU A 90 8.13 -2.59 -8.36
N ARG A 91 8.58 -3.61 -7.63
CA ARG A 91 8.79 -4.96 -8.18
C ARG A 91 7.51 -5.55 -8.79
N PHE A 92 6.36 -5.27 -8.20
CA PHE A 92 5.07 -5.73 -8.72
C PHE A 92 4.67 -4.97 -9.98
N ASP A 93 4.75 -3.64 -10.00
CA ASP A 93 4.44 -2.83 -11.19
C ASP A 93 5.39 -3.13 -12.36
N GLU A 94 6.68 -3.34 -12.10
CA GLU A 94 7.66 -3.75 -13.11
C GLU A 94 7.25 -5.06 -13.80
N TYR A 95 6.78 -6.04 -13.01
CA TYR A 95 6.30 -7.30 -13.58
C TYR A 95 5.05 -7.09 -14.44
N LEU A 96 4.10 -6.27 -13.96
CA LEU A 96 2.89 -5.93 -14.72
C LEU A 96 3.18 -5.13 -16.00
N ALA A 97 4.24 -4.30 -15.98
CA ALA A 97 4.72 -3.51 -17.12
C ALA A 97 5.44 -4.36 -18.16
N SER A 98 5.91 -5.55 -17.78
CA SER A 98 6.63 -6.46 -18.66
C SER A 98 5.70 -7.23 -19.60
N GLU A 99 6.28 -7.86 -20.61
CA GLU A 99 5.59 -8.80 -21.51
C GLU A 99 5.53 -10.22 -20.95
N ALA A 100 5.95 -10.46 -19.70
CA ALA A 100 5.82 -11.77 -19.06
C ALA A 100 4.34 -12.19 -18.97
N PRO A 101 4.01 -13.49 -19.13
CA PRO A 101 2.65 -13.96 -18.98
C PRO A 101 2.18 -13.82 -17.51
N LEU A 102 0.91 -13.50 -17.30
CA LEU A 102 0.30 -13.62 -15.99
C LEU A 102 -0.23 -15.04 -15.83
N ALA A 103 0.12 -15.71 -14.73
CA ALA A 103 -0.36 -17.05 -14.42
C ALA A 103 -1.79 -17.08 -13.84
N CYS A 104 -2.46 -15.94 -13.77
CA CYS A 104 -3.78 -15.74 -13.20
C CYS A 104 -4.54 -14.63 -13.95
N GLU A 105 -5.84 -14.52 -13.70
CA GLU A 105 -6.64 -13.42 -14.25
C GLU A 105 -6.31 -12.09 -13.53
N PRO A 106 -6.19 -10.96 -14.25
CA PRO A 106 -5.93 -9.65 -13.65
C PRO A 106 -6.90 -9.28 -12.51
N GLU A 107 -8.15 -9.70 -12.60
CA GLU A 107 -9.19 -9.50 -11.58
C GLU A 107 -8.81 -10.15 -10.24
N GLN A 108 -8.10 -11.28 -10.26
CA GLN A 108 -7.65 -11.97 -9.04
C GLN A 108 -6.54 -11.19 -8.33
N LEU A 109 -5.68 -10.50 -9.08
CA LEU A 109 -4.67 -9.59 -8.53
C LEU A 109 -5.31 -8.31 -7.98
N PHE A 110 -6.40 -7.83 -8.58
CA PHE A 110 -7.16 -6.72 -8.04
C PHE A 110 -7.86 -7.08 -6.71
N GLN A 111 -8.63 -8.18 -6.70
CA GLN A 111 -9.47 -8.55 -5.55
C GLN A 111 -8.66 -8.94 -4.30
N GLY A 112 -7.49 -9.57 -4.49
CA GLY A 112 -6.66 -10.06 -3.41
C GLY A 112 -5.72 -8.98 -2.90
N PRO A 113 -4.49 -8.89 -3.43
CA PRO A 113 -3.45 -8.03 -2.86
C PRO A 113 -3.79 -6.53 -2.94
N ILE A 114 -4.36 -6.05 -4.05
CA ILE A 114 -4.56 -4.61 -4.26
C ILE A 114 -5.73 -4.06 -3.43
N ALA A 115 -6.89 -4.69 -3.48
CA ALA A 115 -8.07 -4.26 -2.73
C ALA A 115 -7.85 -4.38 -1.20
N ASP A 116 -7.16 -5.42 -0.75
CA ASP A 116 -6.81 -5.60 0.65
C ASP A 116 -5.84 -4.51 1.14
N ALA A 117 -4.82 -4.19 0.34
CA ALA A 117 -3.91 -3.08 0.63
C ALA A 117 -4.65 -1.74 0.80
N LEU A 118 -5.64 -1.43 -0.05
CA LEU A 118 -6.46 -0.22 0.10
C LEU A 118 -7.28 -0.22 1.40
N THR A 119 -7.78 -1.37 1.84
CA THR A 119 -8.49 -1.53 3.11
C THR A 119 -7.56 -1.22 4.29
N HIS A 120 -6.35 -1.76 4.25
CA HIS A 120 -5.32 -1.52 5.27
C HIS A 120 -4.79 -0.09 5.28
N ILE A 121 -4.67 0.57 4.12
CA ILE A 121 -4.38 2.01 4.04
C ILE A 121 -5.48 2.84 4.71
N GLY A 122 -6.75 2.42 4.58
CA GLY A 122 -7.86 3.02 5.32
C GLY A 122 -7.68 2.93 6.84
N GLN A 123 -7.21 1.79 7.34
CA GLN A 123 -6.88 1.61 8.76
C GLN A 123 -5.73 2.53 9.20
N LEU A 124 -4.66 2.66 8.40
CA LEU A 124 -3.58 3.61 8.69
C LEU A 124 -4.11 5.04 8.81
N ALA A 125 -4.93 5.48 7.85
CA ALA A 125 -5.54 6.81 7.87
C ALA A 125 -6.42 7.06 9.11
N MET A 126 -7.14 6.03 9.57
CA MET A 126 -7.88 6.09 10.84
C MET A 126 -6.95 6.21 12.04
N LEU A 127 -5.91 5.37 12.12
CA LEU A 127 -4.93 5.38 13.21
C LEU A 127 -4.15 6.70 13.27
N ARG A 128 -3.87 7.34 12.12
CA ARG A 128 -3.29 8.70 12.07
C ARG A 128 -4.11 9.69 12.90
N ARG A 129 -5.44 9.67 12.76
CA ARG A 129 -6.35 10.53 13.55
C ARG A 129 -6.34 10.14 15.04
N LEU A 130 -6.47 8.86 15.35
CA LEU A 130 -6.54 8.36 16.73
C LEU A 130 -5.24 8.57 17.52
N SER A 131 -4.09 8.60 16.83
CA SER A 131 -2.78 8.90 17.41
C SER A 131 -2.47 10.39 17.52
N GLY A 132 -3.40 11.27 17.20
CA GLY A 132 -3.23 12.72 17.28
C GLY A 132 -2.39 13.33 16.15
N ALA A 133 -2.17 12.60 15.06
CA ALA A 133 -1.41 13.05 13.90
C ALA A 133 -2.22 12.88 12.60
N PRO A 134 -3.36 13.58 12.46
CA PRO A 134 -4.27 13.40 11.34
C PRO A 134 -3.64 13.78 10.00
N ILE A 135 -4.12 13.15 8.93
CA ILE A 135 -3.84 13.54 7.54
C ILE A 135 -5.04 14.30 6.97
N ARG A 136 -4.80 15.27 6.09
CA ARG A 136 -5.87 16.08 5.48
C ARG A 136 -6.74 15.25 4.55
N GLY A 137 -8.04 15.56 4.52
CA GLY A 137 -8.95 15.02 3.51
C GLY A 137 -8.55 15.49 2.12
N GLU A 138 -8.90 14.71 1.08
CA GLU A 138 -8.60 15.09 -0.31
C GLU A 138 -9.62 14.51 -1.28
N ASN A 139 -9.83 15.22 -2.39
CA ASN A 139 -10.60 14.72 -3.51
C ASN A 139 -9.75 13.82 -4.42
N TYR A 140 -9.76 12.50 -4.18
CA TYR A 140 -9.03 11.53 -5.00
C TYR A 140 -9.50 11.47 -6.45
N TYR A 141 -10.74 11.86 -6.78
CA TYR A 141 -11.21 11.96 -8.16
C TYR A 141 -10.49 13.08 -8.94
N LYS A 142 -9.98 14.10 -8.25
CA LYS A 142 -9.16 15.17 -8.84
C LYS A 142 -7.65 14.89 -8.72
N ALA A 143 -7.24 13.86 -8.00
CA ALA A 143 -5.82 13.53 -7.83
C ALA A 143 -5.21 13.10 -9.15
N GLU A 144 -3.95 13.46 -9.36
CA GLU A 144 -3.18 13.03 -10.52
C GLU A 144 -2.37 11.79 -10.17
N ILE A 145 -2.99 10.64 -10.40
CA ILE A 145 -2.40 9.32 -10.21
C ILE A 145 -1.87 8.84 -11.57
N VAL A 146 -0.57 8.55 -11.63
CA VAL A 146 0.12 8.20 -12.87
C VAL A 146 0.60 6.75 -12.77
N SER A 147 0.17 5.89 -13.68
CA SER A 147 0.65 4.50 -13.77
C SER A 147 2.18 4.46 -13.85
N GLY A 148 2.82 3.54 -13.14
CA GLY A 148 4.29 3.50 -13.00
C GLY A 148 4.88 4.43 -11.93
N ARG A 149 4.13 5.40 -11.40
CA ARG A 149 4.58 6.19 -10.23
C ARG A 149 4.18 5.47 -8.94
N VAL A 150 5.00 4.51 -8.53
CA VAL A 150 4.70 3.61 -7.40
C VAL A 150 5.58 3.81 -6.17
N GLY A 151 6.36 4.89 -6.11
CA GLY A 151 7.20 5.26 -4.96
C GLY A 151 6.53 6.18 -3.93
N ALA A 152 7.30 6.58 -2.90
CA ALA A 152 6.83 7.48 -1.84
C ALA A 152 6.57 8.91 -2.34
N GLU A 153 7.36 9.37 -3.30
CA GLU A 153 7.20 10.66 -3.94
C GLU A 153 6.05 10.61 -4.96
N GLN A 154 5.02 11.40 -4.69
CA GLN A 154 3.75 11.38 -5.41
C GLN A 154 3.35 12.80 -5.78
N THR A 155 2.48 12.92 -6.79
CA THR A 155 1.95 14.24 -7.18
C THR A 155 1.33 14.93 -5.98
N PRO A 156 1.55 16.24 -5.78
CA PRO A 156 0.84 16.98 -4.74
C PRO A 156 -0.68 16.91 -4.93
N PRO A 157 -1.46 16.94 -3.83
CA PRO A 157 -2.91 16.90 -3.89
C PRO A 157 -3.46 18.13 -4.62
N ARG A 158 -4.34 17.93 -5.61
CA ARG A 158 -4.96 19.05 -6.34
C ARG A 158 -6.03 19.78 -5.53
N ARG A 159 -6.65 19.11 -4.56
CA ARG A 159 -7.69 19.67 -3.69
C ARG A 159 -7.76 18.94 -2.36
N GLU A 160 -7.38 19.62 -1.29
CA GLU A 160 -7.53 19.16 0.09
C GLU A 160 -8.75 19.76 0.78
N PHE A 161 -9.17 19.11 1.86
CA PHE A 161 -10.19 19.58 2.77
C PHE A 161 -9.58 19.78 4.18
N GLU A 162 -10.14 20.70 4.95
CA GLU A 162 -9.89 20.80 6.40
C GLU A 162 -10.57 19.67 7.16
#